data_AF-A0A1H2YLH8-F1
#
_entry.id   AF-A0A1H2YLH8-F1
#
_cell.length_a   1.000
_cell.length_b   1.000
_cell.length_c   1.000
_cell.angle_alpha   90.00
_cell.angle_beta   90.00
_cell.angle_gamma   90.00
#
_symmetry.space_group_name_H-M   'P 1'
#
loop_
_entity.id
_entity.type
_entity.pdbx_description
1 polymer ?
#
loop_
_entity_poly.entity_id
_entity_poly.type
_entity_poly.pdbx_seq_one_letter_code
_entity_poly.pdbx_strand_id
1 'polypeptide(L)'
;MKVFLDAGHGGKDPGALGNGLREKDINLSVALKIGDILKSHGINVGYSRTTDVFVELQDRATMANNFGADVFASIHCNAFGDSSAQGVETYSYPGSMSGRDLAKAIQDSIIASGVYTKDRGIKTANFAVLRLTNMPAALVELAFITNPQDAGILRNRQDDLALAVARGILDYLNIKYVEGTSNSRSGLPILSKPTATIEQMKKWAESKRANQKFIDLAPLFYDISVKAGVNPVVAYCQSAKETGYMKFGGVLDISFNNPCGMKVSAGGGDKDPNAHKRFKNWEEGIQAQVDHLALYAGAPGYPKADTPDPRHFSYLKGTAKTVEELGGKWAPSQSYGTDIVKMMKELESIKVSEAEEKELDKIKISLHGKLIEIKGIYKDKTNYIPVRFLEKLGYRISWDDKSKTVIIEYKEG
;
A
#
# COMPACT_ATOMS: atom_id res chain seq x y z
N MET A 1 -9.38 -22.66 11.52
CA MET A 1 -7.97 -23.00 11.70
C MET A 1 -7.23 -21.81 12.29
N LYS A 2 -6.42 -22.04 13.31
CA LYS A 2 -5.63 -21.08 14.06
C LYS A 2 -4.15 -21.44 13.95
N VAL A 3 -3.33 -20.53 13.42
CA VAL A 3 -1.88 -20.71 13.37
C VAL A 3 -1.24 -19.68 14.28
N PHE A 4 -0.30 -20.10 15.10
CA PHE A 4 0.48 -19.21 15.93
C PHE A 4 1.90 -19.09 15.39
N LEU A 5 2.30 -17.86 15.04
CA LEU A 5 3.61 -17.56 14.49
C LEU A 5 4.50 -16.93 15.57
N ASP A 6 5.62 -17.56 15.83
CA ASP A 6 6.60 -17.06 16.78
C ASP A 6 7.77 -16.42 16.03
N ALA A 7 7.98 -15.11 16.21
CA ALA A 7 9.16 -14.42 15.71
C ALA A 7 10.27 -14.51 16.77
N GLY A 8 11.28 -15.37 16.54
CA GLY A 8 12.38 -15.60 17.48
C GLY A 8 13.06 -14.30 17.94
N HIS A 9 13.63 -14.32 19.15
CA HIS A 9 14.34 -13.18 19.76
C HIS A 9 13.46 -11.92 19.93
N GLY A 10 14.05 -10.71 19.98
CA GLY A 10 13.36 -9.43 20.04
C GLY A 10 13.81 -8.55 21.21
N GLY A 11 13.60 -7.23 21.09
CA GLY A 11 13.99 -6.25 22.10
C GLY A 11 15.47 -6.34 22.45
N LYS A 12 15.75 -6.70 23.71
CA LYS A 12 17.11 -6.85 24.29
C LYS A 12 17.90 -8.02 23.70
N ASP A 13 17.25 -9.00 23.11
CA ASP A 13 17.88 -10.16 22.49
C ASP A 13 17.90 -9.97 20.97
N PRO A 14 19.07 -9.68 20.36
CA PRO A 14 19.17 -9.51 18.92
C PRO A 14 19.16 -10.84 18.15
N GLY A 15 19.32 -11.97 18.84
CA GLY A 15 19.70 -13.23 18.22
C GLY A 15 21.08 -13.18 17.60
N ALA A 16 21.31 -14.01 16.59
CA ALA A 16 22.54 -14.02 15.84
C ALA A 16 22.76 -12.70 15.06
N LEU A 17 24.03 -12.31 14.95
CA LEU A 17 24.49 -11.15 14.20
C LEU A 17 25.43 -11.64 13.09
N GLY A 18 25.25 -11.13 11.87
CA GLY A 18 26.11 -11.49 10.75
C GLY A 18 25.81 -10.65 9.51
N ASN A 19 26.84 -10.31 8.74
CA ASN A 19 26.69 -9.62 7.45
C ASN A 19 25.83 -8.33 7.52
N GLY A 20 25.89 -7.59 8.64
CA GLY A 20 25.12 -6.37 8.88
C GLY A 20 23.62 -6.60 9.16
N LEU A 21 23.21 -7.86 9.34
CA LEU A 21 21.85 -8.26 9.69
C LEU A 21 21.76 -8.62 11.17
N ARG A 22 20.55 -8.46 11.73
CA ARG A 22 20.18 -8.93 13.06
C ARG A 22 19.06 -9.93 12.90
N GLU A 23 19.22 -11.11 13.48
CA GLU A 23 18.25 -12.20 13.36
C GLU A 23 16.83 -11.75 13.77
N LYS A 24 16.69 -11.04 14.88
CA LYS A 24 15.38 -10.56 15.36
C LYS A 24 14.58 -9.74 14.34
N ASP A 25 15.26 -9.00 13.46
CA ASP A 25 14.63 -8.12 12.47
C ASP A 25 14.11 -8.95 11.28
N ILE A 26 14.91 -9.94 10.85
CA ILE A 26 14.52 -10.89 9.80
C ILE A 26 13.35 -11.76 10.28
N ASN A 27 13.45 -12.33 11.48
CA ASN A 27 12.43 -13.21 12.05
C ASN A 27 11.08 -12.49 12.14
N LEU A 28 11.07 -11.23 12.61
CA LEU A 28 9.84 -10.44 12.70
C LEU A 28 9.23 -10.17 11.32
N SER A 29 10.04 -9.70 10.38
CA SER A 29 9.57 -9.37 9.03
C SER A 29 8.97 -10.59 8.34
N VAL A 30 9.69 -11.72 8.35
CA VAL A 30 9.23 -12.95 7.69
C VAL A 30 7.99 -13.51 8.37
N ALA A 31 7.93 -13.55 9.71
CA ALA A 31 6.74 -14.01 10.44
C ALA A 31 5.48 -13.18 10.12
N LEU A 32 5.60 -11.84 10.04
CA LEU A 32 4.48 -10.99 9.67
C LEU A 32 4.00 -11.27 8.24
N LYS A 33 4.93 -11.42 7.28
CA LYS A 33 4.62 -11.78 5.89
C LYS A 33 3.94 -13.15 5.76
N ILE A 34 4.43 -14.17 6.49
CA ILE A 34 3.77 -15.50 6.56
C ILE A 34 2.34 -15.33 7.04
N GLY A 35 2.15 -14.59 8.13
CA GLY A 35 0.83 -14.40 8.70
C GLY A 35 -0.13 -13.65 7.77
N ASP A 36 0.34 -12.68 6.97
CA ASP A 36 -0.47 -12.02 5.95
C ASP A 36 -0.96 -13.01 4.88
N ILE A 37 -0.09 -13.91 4.42
CA ILE A 37 -0.45 -14.96 3.48
C ILE A 37 -1.48 -15.91 4.11
N LEU A 38 -1.25 -16.39 5.33
CA LEU A 38 -2.17 -17.29 6.02
C LEU A 38 -3.54 -16.64 6.26
N LYS A 39 -3.57 -15.38 6.74
CA LYS A 39 -4.82 -14.61 6.92
C LYS A 39 -5.62 -14.50 5.62
N SER A 40 -4.93 -14.32 4.50
CA SER A 40 -5.57 -14.25 3.17
C SER A 40 -6.20 -15.58 2.71
N HIS A 41 -5.84 -16.70 3.36
CA HIS A 41 -6.45 -18.03 3.17
C HIS A 41 -7.45 -18.39 4.30
N GLY A 42 -7.98 -17.38 5.00
CA GLY A 42 -9.00 -17.58 6.05
C GLY A 42 -8.45 -18.15 7.36
N ILE A 43 -7.13 -18.17 7.54
CA ILE A 43 -6.49 -18.62 8.79
C ILE A 43 -6.54 -17.50 9.83
N ASN A 44 -6.94 -17.81 11.05
CA ASN A 44 -6.78 -16.90 12.17
C ASN A 44 -5.35 -16.99 12.70
N VAL A 45 -4.60 -15.88 12.70
CA VAL A 45 -3.17 -15.87 13.03
C VAL A 45 -2.91 -15.15 14.35
N GLY A 46 -2.30 -15.87 15.30
CA GLY A 46 -1.73 -15.31 16.52
C GLY A 46 -0.22 -15.09 16.37
N TYR A 47 0.36 -14.19 17.15
CA TYR A 47 1.79 -13.89 17.13
C TYR A 47 2.37 -13.83 18.53
N SER A 48 3.62 -14.30 18.70
CA SER A 48 4.35 -14.02 19.95
C SER A 48 4.69 -12.53 20.09
N ARG A 49 5.05 -11.88 18.96
CA ARG A 49 5.27 -10.44 18.87
C ARG A 49 5.00 -9.93 17.46
N THR A 50 4.55 -8.67 17.37
CA THR A 50 4.37 -7.93 16.11
C THR A 50 5.24 -6.67 16.02
N THR A 51 6.01 -6.41 17.07
CA THR A 51 6.97 -5.31 17.19
C THR A 51 8.30 -5.82 17.75
N ASP A 52 9.30 -4.95 17.85
CA ASP A 52 10.60 -5.29 18.44
C ASP A 52 10.55 -5.28 19.98
N VAL A 53 9.93 -6.32 20.54
CA VAL A 53 9.84 -6.57 21.98
C VAL A 53 10.41 -7.94 22.32
N PHE A 54 11.00 -8.06 23.51
CA PHE A 54 11.47 -9.34 24.01
C PHE A 54 10.32 -10.12 24.64
N VAL A 55 10.19 -11.40 24.30
CA VAL A 55 9.20 -12.34 24.86
C VAL A 55 9.94 -13.57 25.36
N GLU A 56 9.69 -13.99 26.59
CA GLU A 56 10.33 -15.15 27.20
C GLU A 56 9.90 -16.45 26.49
N LEU A 57 10.78 -17.47 26.46
CA LEU A 57 10.52 -18.73 25.74
C LEU A 57 9.24 -19.43 26.23
N GLN A 58 8.99 -19.42 27.54
CA GLN A 58 7.80 -20.02 28.13
C GLN A 58 6.53 -19.22 27.82
N ASP A 59 6.63 -17.89 27.73
CA ASP A 59 5.50 -17.03 27.39
C ASP A 59 5.07 -17.24 25.94
N ARG A 60 6.01 -17.42 25.00
CA ARG A 60 5.71 -17.76 23.59
C ARG A 60 4.83 -19.00 23.48
N ALA A 61 5.21 -20.07 24.19
CA ALA A 61 4.42 -21.31 24.24
C ALA A 61 3.07 -21.10 24.93
N THR A 62 3.04 -20.35 26.03
CA THR A 62 1.82 -20.05 26.79
C THR A 62 0.83 -19.26 25.95
N MET A 63 1.28 -18.26 25.19
CA MET A 63 0.46 -17.49 24.26
C MET A 63 -0.15 -18.39 23.18
N ALA A 64 0.63 -19.29 22.59
CA ALA A 64 0.15 -20.24 21.58
C ALA A 64 -0.91 -21.21 22.16
N ASN A 65 -0.66 -21.73 23.36
CA ASN A 65 -1.57 -22.61 24.08
C ASN A 65 -2.89 -21.89 24.42
N ASN A 66 -2.82 -20.67 24.95
CA ASN A 66 -3.99 -19.86 25.31
C ASN A 66 -4.79 -19.40 24.07
N PHE A 67 -4.11 -19.14 22.95
CA PHE A 67 -4.77 -18.88 21.69
C PHE A 67 -5.58 -20.07 21.18
N GLY A 68 -5.22 -21.28 21.63
CA GLY A 68 -5.75 -22.55 21.14
C GLY A 68 -5.33 -22.77 19.70
N ALA A 69 -4.04 -22.61 19.40
CA ALA A 69 -3.51 -22.79 18.06
C ALA A 69 -3.62 -24.25 17.61
N ASP A 70 -3.96 -24.46 16.34
CA ASP A 70 -3.94 -25.78 15.70
C ASP A 70 -2.51 -26.14 15.25
N VAL A 71 -1.68 -25.13 14.96
CA VAL A 71 -0.26 -25.27 14.58
C VAL A 71 0.56 -24.11 15.16
N PHE A 72 1.80 -24.42 15.56
CA PHE A 72 2.81 -23.45 15.97
C PHE A 72 4.03 -23.49 15.03
N ALA A 73 4.47 -22.33 14.54
CA ALA A 73 5.69 -22.19 13.75
C ALA A 73 6.56 -21.06 14.29
N SER A 74 7.78 -21.39 14.73
CA SER A 74 8.79 -20.42 15.17
C SER A 74 9.78 -20.14 14.04
N ILE A 75 10.09 -18.87 13.81
CA ILE A 75 10.92 -18.39 12.70
C ILE A 75 12.23 -17.86 13.27
N HIS A 76 13.34 -18.42 12.79
CA HIS A 76 14.72 -18.16 13.22
C HIS A 76 15.68 -18.04 12.03
N CYS A 77 16.89 -17.55 12.32
CA CYS A 77 18.01 -17.58 11.39
C CYS A 77 19.20 -18.25 12.06
N ASN A 78 19.83 -19.18 11.35
CA ASN A 78 20.93 -19.96 11.89
C ASN A 78 22.21 -19.12 11.95
N ALA A 79 23.18 -19.60 12.73
CA ALA A 79 24.53 -19.08 12.73
C ALA A 79 25.53 -20.18 13.07
N PHE A 80 26.71 -20.10 12.45
CA PHE A 80 27.81 -20.98 12.77
C PHE A 80 29.14 -20.24 12.65
N GLY A 81 30.16 -20.69 13.39
CA GLY A 81 31.48 -20.04 13.37
C GLY A 81 32.17 -20.12 12.02
N ASP A 82 31.93 -21.20 11.26
CA ASP A 82 32.36 -21.31 9.87
C ASP A 82 31.31 -20.70 8.94
N SER A 83 31.68 -19.60 8.27
CA SER A 83 30.83 -18.86 7.33
C SER A 83 30.49 -19.64 6.06
N SER A 84 31.04 -20.83 5.84
CA SER A 84 30.67 -21.71 4.72
C SER A 84 29.38 -22.51 4.99
N ALA A 85 28.93 -22.59 6.25
CA ALA A 85 27.67 -23.22 6.60
C ALA A 85 26.50 -22.44 5.99
N GLN A 86 25.68 -23.11 5.17
CA GLN A 86 24.57 -22.48 4.45
C GLN A 86 23.41 -23.46 4.28
N GLY A 87 22.24 -22.91 3.94
CA GLY A 87 21.02 -23.64 3.65
C GLY A 87 19.99 -23.56 4.77
N VAL A 88 18.86 -24.22 4.54
CA VAL A 88 17.68 -24.20 5.42
C VAL A 88 17.51 -25.52 6.16
N GLU A 89 17.08 -25.46 7.42
CA GLU A 89 16.70 -26.62 8.23
C GLU A 89 15.45 -26.33 9.08
N THR A 90 14.65 -27.37 9.34
CA THR A 90 13.43 -27.24 10.15
C THR A 90 13.43 -28.26 11.27
N TYR A 91 13.20 -27.81 12.50
CA TYR A 91 13.23 -28.61 13.72
C TYR A 91 11.83 -28.95 14.22
N SER A 92 11.67 -30.14 14.77
CA SER A 92 10.53 -30.52 15.62
C SER A 92 11.00 -31.07 16.98
N TYR A 93 10.09 -31.26 17.93
CA TYR A 93 10.42 -31.87 19.22
C TYR A 93 10.67 -33.39 19.07
N PRO A 94 11.71 -33.98 19.70
CA PRO A 94 11.93 -35.43 19.69
C PRO A 94 10.68 -36.22 20.11
N GLY A 95 10.26 -37.18 19.28
CA GLY A 95 9.09 -38.02 19.53
C GLY A 95 7.74 -37.43 19.10
N SER A 96 7.69 -36.16 18.67
CA SER A 96 6.47 -35.57 18.12
C SER A 96 6.29 -35.94 16.64
N MET A 97 5.43 -36.91 16.35
CA MET A 97 5.12 -37.31 14.97
C MET A 97 4.45 -36.17 14.19
N SER A 98 3.43 -35.54 14.77
CA SER A 98 2.71 -34.43 14.13
C SER A 98 3.59 -33.18 13.94
N GLY A 99 4.48 -32.88 14.89
CA GLY A 99 5.48 -31.82 14.73
C GLY A 99 6.52 -32.14 13.64
N ARG A 100 6.94 -33.41 13.53
CA ARG A 100 7.81 -33.87 12.44
C ARG A 100 7.14 -33.72 11.07
N ASP A 101 5.87 -34.06 10.95
CA ASP A 101 5.12 -33.95 9.69
C ASP A 101 4.94 -32.49 9.27
N LEU A 102 4.65 -31.59 10.21
CA LEU A 102 4.63 -30.15 9.98
C LEU A 102 6.00 -29.62 9.53
N ALA A 103 7.07 -29.99 10.25
CA ALA A 103 8.43 -29.60 9.89
C ALA A 103 8.80 -30.08 8.49
N LYS A 104 8.37 -31.29 8.11
CA LYS A 104 8.60 -31.85 6.78
C LYS A 104 7.84 -31.07 5.70
N ALA A 105 6.56 -30.79 5.90
CA ALA A 105 5.76 -30.02 4.93
C ALA A 105 6.35 -28.62 4.68
N ILE A 106 6.81 -27.95 5.75
CA ILE A 106 7.51 -26.66 5.64
C ILE A 106 8.84 -26.81 4.89
N GLN A 107 9.69 -27.75 5.29
CA GLN A 107 10.99 -27.98 4.66
C GLN A 107 10.83 -28.29 3.16
N ASP A 108 9.98 -29.25 2.80
CA ASP A 108 9.74 -29.66 1.41
C ASP A 108 9.25 -28.48 0.56
N SER A 109 8.33 -27.66 1.09
CA SER A 109 7.81 -26.47 0.41
C SER A 109 8.90 -25.42 0.17
N ILE A 110 9.79 -25.21 1.15
CA ILE A 110 10.94 -24.31 0.99
C ILE A 110 11.88 -24.82 -0.10
N ILE A 111 12.19 -26.12 -0.13
CA ILE A 111 13.06 -26.67 -1.16
C ILE A 111 12.40 -26.59 -2.55
N ALA A 112 11.11 -26.90 -2.64
CA ALA A 112 10.36 -26.82 -3.89
C ALA A 112 10.28 -25.38 -4.47
N SER A 113 10.44 -24.35 -3.63
CA SER A 113 10.46 -22.95 -4.08
C SER A 113 11.69 -22.58 -4.91
N GLY A 114 12.76 -23.38 -4.86
CA GLY A 114 14.02 -23.09 -5.54
C GLY A 114 14.80 -21.91 -4.93
N VAL A 115 14.45 -21.47 -3.72
CA VAL A 115 15.17 -20.37 -3.03
C VAL A 115 16.58 -20.79 -2.60
N TYR A 116 16.75 -22.05 -2.19
CA TYR A 116 17.99 -22.56 -1.62
C TYR A 116 18.70 -23.51 -2.56
N THR A 117 20.03 -23.46 -2.50
CA THR A 117 20.91 -24.43 -3.17
C THR A 117 21.30 -25.59 -2.26
N LYS A 118 21.02 -25.50 -0.95
CA LYS A 118 21.36 -26.52 0.04
C LYS A 118 20.20 -26.81 0.99
N ASP A 119 19.69 -28.03 0.90
CA ASP A 119 18.75 -28.62 1.84
C ASP A 119 19.51 -29.31 2.98
N ARG A 120 19.24 -28.91 4.23
CA ARG A 120 19.82 -29.53 5.43
C ARG A 120 18.84 -30.46 6.16
N GLY A 121 17.64 -30.62 5.60
CA GLY A 121 16.60 -31.53 6.04
C GLY A 121 15.90 -31.10 7.31
N ILE A 122 15.01 -31.99 7.75
CA ILE A 122 14.34 -31.88 9.05
C ILE A 122 15.21 -32.49 10.16
N LYS A 123 15.12 -31.89 11.35
CA LYS A 123 15.88 -32.30 12.53
C LYS A 123 14.99 -32.32 13.77
N THR A 124 15.51 -32.86 14.87
CA THR A 124 14.83 -32.79 16.16
C THR A 124 15.70 -32.07 17.18
N ALA A 125 15.08 -31.26 18.04
CA ALA A 125 15.76 -30.55 19.10
C ALA A 125 14.84 -30.30 20.31
N ASN A 126 15.43 -30.26 21.51
CA ASN A 126 14.72 -30.06 22.76
C ASN A 126 14.47 -28.57 23.08
N PHE A 127 14.03 -27.79 22.08
CA PHE A 127 13.75 -26.36 22.24
C PHE A 127 12.49 -26.13 23.07
N ALA A 128 12.53 -25.18 24.00
CA ALA A 128 11.43 -24.91 24.93
C ALA A 128 10.11 -24.58 24.20
N VAL A 129 10.17 -23.77 23.13
CA VAL A 129 8.99 -23.41 22.33
C VAL A 129 8.38 -24.60 21.58
N LEU A 130 9.15 -25.66 21.31
CA LEU A 130 8.63 -26.89 20.68
C LEU A 130 8.11 -27.88 21.73
N ARG A 131 8.75 -27.93 22.90
CA ARG A 131 8.41 -28.86 23.99
C ARG A 131 7.18 -28.41 24.79
N LEU A 132 6.99 -27.10 24.97
CA LEU A 132 5.98 -26.54 25.89
C LEU A 132 4.66 -26.17 25.20
N THR A 133 4.60 -26.26 23.87
CA THR A 133 3.37 -26.07 23.10
C THR A 133 2.54 -27.36 23.04
N ASN A 134 1.21 -27.23 23.08
CA ASN A 134 0.28 -28.35 23.11
C ASN A 134 -0.18 -28.82 21.71
N MET A 135 0.25 -28.13 20.65
CA MET A 135 -0.10 -28.41 19.26
C MET A 135 1.15 -28.82 18.45
N PRO A 136 1.00 -29.36 17.23
CA PRO A 136 2.11 -29.59 16.32
C PRO A 136 2.97 -28.32 16.16
N ALA A 137 4.26 -28.45 16.40
CA ALA A 137 5.19 -27.34 16.48
C ALA A 137 6.44 -27.59 15.63
N ALA A 138 6.84 -26.58 14.88
CA ALA A 138 8.07 -26.56 14.09
C ALA A 138 8.86 -25.26 14.32
N LEU A 139 10.19 -25.33 14.26
CA LEU A 139 11.08 -24.17 14.26
C LEU A 139 11.88 -24.17 12.97
N VAL A 140 11.75 -23.10 12.18
CA VAL A 140 12.40 -22.95 10.88
C VAL A 140 13.64 -22.10 11.06
N GLU A 141 14.81 -22.67 10.77
CA GLU A 141 16.05 -21.92 10.60
C GLU A 141 16.16 -21.52 9.12
N LEU A 142 15.72 -20.30 8.81
CA LEU A 142 15.57 -19.84 7.43
C LEU A 142 16.88 -19.97 6.66
N ALA A 143 17.98 -19.44 7.17
CA ALA A 143 19.29 -19.53 6.53
C ALA A 143 20.39 -19.19 7.54
N PHE A 144 21.66 -19.38 7.20
CA PHE A 144 22.78 -18.97 8.05
C PHE A 144 23.09 -17.48 7.89
N ILE A 145 22.75 -16.66 8.88
CA ILE A 145 22.99 -15.20 8.85
C ILE A 145 24.47 -14.83 8.73
N THR A 146 25.35 -15.75 9.13
CA THR A 146 26.81 -15.65 9.07
C THR A 146 27.38 -15.98 7.68
N ASN A 147 26.64 -16.68 6.82
CA ASN A 147 27.05 -16.96 5.46
C ASN A 147 26.65 -15.83 4.50
N PRO A 148 27.57 -15.31 3.66
CA PRO A 148 27.27 -14.18 2.79
C PRO A 148 26.18 -14.42 1.73
N GLN A 149 26.06 -15.64 1.19
CA GLN A 149 25.04 -15.98 0.19
C GLN A 149 23.65 -16.06 0.84
N ASP A 150 23.56 -16.79 1.95
CA ASP A 150 22.34 -16.87 2.76
C ASP A 150 21.92 -15.49 3.29
N ALA A 151 22.86 -14.65 3.73
CA ALA A 151 22.57 -13.26 4.09
C ALA A 151 22.00 -12.44 2.92
N GLY A 152 22.40 -12.74 1.68
CA GLY A 152 21.79 -12.18 0.47
C GLY A 152 20.32 -12.59 0.32
N ILE A 153 20.01 -13.87 0.57
CA ILE A 153 18.63 -14.40 0.57
C ILE A 153 17.80 -13.74 1.68
N LEU A 154 18.31 -13.72 2.92
CA LEU A 154 17.63 -13.14 4.08
C LEU A 154 17.37 -11.64 3.90
N ARG A 155 18.22 -10.91 3.17
CA ARG A 155 18.01 -9.48 2.89
C ARG A 155 17.00 -9.24 1.77
N ASN A 156 17.09 -10.01 0.68
CA ASN A 156 16.45 -9.64 -0.58
C ASN A 156 15.24 -10.51 -0.95
N ARG A 157 15.07 -11.70 -0.34
CA ARG A 157 14.07 -12.70 -0.74
C ARG A 157 13.08 -13.08 0.35
N GLN A 158 12.87 -12.20 1.33
CA GLN A 158 11.98 -12.49 2.47
C GLN A 158 10.52 -12.78 2.08
N ASP A 159 10.01 -12.19 0.99
CA ASP A 159 8.67 -12.53 0.49
C ASP A 159 8.60 -13.96 -0.07
N ASP A 160 9.66 -14.42 -0.74
CA ASP A 160 9.75 -15.79 -1.25
C ASP A 160 9.84 -16.80 -0.09
N LEU A 161 10.62 -16.47 0.94
CA LEU A 161 10.72 -17.28 2.17
C LEU A 161 9.37 -17.38 2.88
N ALA A 162 8.70 -16.24 3.06
CA ALA A 162 7.39 -16.21 3.70
C ALA A 162 6.35 -17.01 2.90
N LEU A 163 6.37 -16.90 1.57
CA LEU A 163 5.50 -17.67 0.69
C LEU A 163 5.74 -19.17 0.81
N ALA A 164 7.00 -19.60 0.80
CA ALA A 164 7.33 -21.02 0.87
C ALA A 164 6.97 -21.63 2.24
N VAL A 165 7.25 -20.92 3.34
CA VAL A 165 6.84 -21.37 4.68
C VAL A 165 5.32 -21.42 4.80
N ALA A 166 4.60 -20.38 4.34
CA ALA A 166 3.15 -20.34 4.39
C ALA A 166 2.51 -21.47 3.56
N ARG A 167 3.04 -21.77 2.37
CA ARG A 167 2.59 -22.90 1.55
C ARG A 167 2.75 -24.24 2.28
N GLY A 168 3.87 -24.47 2.95
CA GLY A 168 4.09 -25.70 3.72
C GLY A 168 3.15 -25.82 4.92
N ILE A 169 2.86 -24.71 5.62
CA ILE A 169 1.85 -24.69 6.69
C ILE A 169 0.45 -24.98 6.13
N LEU A 170 0.07 -24.36 5.02
CA LEU A 170 -1.24 -24.57 4.39
C LEU A 170 -1.40 -26.02 3.90
N ASP A 171 -0.37 -26.59 3.28
CA ASP A 171 -0.34 -27.98 2.83
C ASP A 171 -0.54 -28.95 4.00
N TYR A 172 0.19 -28.76 5.10
CA TYR A 172 -0.01 -29.53 6.33
C TYR A 172 -1.45 -29.46 6.86
N LEU A 173 -2.08 -28.29 6.75
CA LEU A 173 -3.45 -28.05 7.17
C LEU A 173 -4.50 -28.54 6.15
N ASN A 174 -4.07 -29.16 5.04
CA ASN A 174 -4.91 -29.55 3.90
C ASN A 174 -5.71 -28.38 3.30
N ILE A 175 -5.12 -27.18 3.32
CA ILE A 175 -5.70 -25.98 2.73
C ILE A 175 -4.95 -25.68 1.44
N LYS A 176 -5.65 -25.78 0.31
CA LYS A 176 -5.06 -25.48 -0.99
C LYS A 176 -4.60 -24.03 -1.00
N TYR A 177 -3.31 -23.81 -1.23
CA TYR A 177 -2.80 -22.49 -1.59
C TYR A 177 -3.42 -22.10 -2.94
N VAL A 178 -4.14 -20.98 -2.98
CA VAL A 178 -4.70 -20.45 -4.21
C VAL A 178 -3.86 -19.25 -4.61
N GLU A 179 -3.19 -19.36 -5.76
CA GLU A 179 -2.55 -18.20 -6.38
C GLU A 179 -3.62 -17.12 -6.60
N GLY A 180 -3.46 -15.99 -5.93
CA GLY A 180 -4.43 -14.90 -5.97
C GLY A 180 -5.45 -14.84 -4.83
N THR A 181 -5.39 -15.70 -3.79
CA THR A 181 -6.08 -15.43 -2.51
C THR A 181 -5.26 -14.59 -1.54
N SER A 182 -4.00 -14.28 -1.86
CA SER A 182 -3.46 -13.00 -1.43
C SER A 182 -4.41 -11.91 -1.94
N ASN A 183 -4.85 -10.96 -1.10
CA ASN A 183 -5.12 -9.63 -1.64
C ASN A 183 -3.95 -9.31 -2.58
N SER A 184 -4.22 -9.23 -3.89
CA SER A 184 -3.22 -9.30 -4.96
C SER A 184 -1.98 -8.49 -4.61
N ARG A 185 -0.79 -9.11 -4.66
CA ARG A 185 0.47 -8.37 -4.82
C ARG A 185 0.95 -8.45 -6.27
N SER A 186 0.17 -7.90 -7.19
CA SER A 186 0.66 -6.62 -7.71
C SER A 186 0.14 -5.60 -6.70
N GLY A 187 0.99 -4.99 -5.88
CA GLY A 187 0.54 -3.92 -4.98
C GLY A 187 -0.29 -2.89 -5.77
N LEU A 188 -1.17 -2.15 -5.10
CA LEU A 188 -2.08 -1.23 -5.80
C LEU A 188 -1.29 -0.30 -6.72
N PRO A 189 -1.46 -0.36 -8.04
CA PRO A 189 -0.66 0.44 -8.96
C PRO A 189 -0.92 1.92 -8.76
N ILE A 190 0.16 2.71 -8.61
CA ILE A 190 0.06 4.18 -8.59
C ILE A 190 -0.54 4.66 -9.92
N LEU A 191 -0.13 4.03 -11.03
CA LEU A 191 -0.70 4.25 -12.35
C LEU A 191 -1.90 3.32 -12.54
N SER A 192 -3.10 3.86 -12.39
CA SER A 192 -4.35 3.13 -12.63
C SER A 192 -5.48 4.10 -12.93
N LYS A 193 -6.60 3.59 -13.46
CA LYS A 193 -7.82 4.37 -13.64
C LYS A 193 -8.35 4.84 -12.28
N PRO A 194 -9.09 5.96 -12.23
CA PRO A 194 -9.77 6.38 -11.01
C PRO A 194 -10.63 5.26 -10.41
N THR A 195 -10.46 5.03 -9.11
CA THR A 195 -11.20 4.00 -8.37
C THR A 195 -12.38 4.56 -7.56
N ALA A 196 -12.51 5.89 -7.50
CA ALA A 196 -13.62 6.58 -6.85
C ALA A 196 -14.00 7.85 -7.61
N THR A 197 -15.19 8.38 -7.34
CA THR A 197 -15.68 9.66 -7.89
C THR A 197 -15.21 10.85 -7.06
N ILE A 198 -15.28 12.06 -7.64
CA ILE A 198 -15.04 13.32 -6.90
C ILE A 198 -15.97 13.43 -5.69
N GLU A 199 -17.24 13.00 -5.83
CA GLU A 199 -18.20 13.05 -4.73
C GLU A 199 -17.84 12.07 -3.61
N GLN A 200 -17.33 10.87 -3.93
CA GLN A 200 -16.77 9.95 -2.93
C GLN A 200 -15.59 10.58 -2.19
N MET A 201 -14.67 11.23 -2.92
CA MET A 201 -13.51 11.92 -2.33
C MET A 201 -13.94 13.05 -1.38
N LYS A 202 -14.92 13.87 -1.78
CA LYS A 202 -15.47 14.95 -0.95
C LYS A 202 -16.13 14.42 0.32
N LYS A 203 -17.07 13.47 0.19
CA LYS A 203 -17.76 12.86 1.33
C LYS A 203 -16.81 12.13 2.28
N TRP A 204 -15.79 11.45 1.74
CA TRP A 204 -14.75 10.86 2.57
C TRP A 204 -14.00 11.94 3.37
N ALA A 205 -13.56 13.01 2.73
CA ALA A 205 -12.88 14.11 3.41
C ALA A 205 -13.77 14.79 4.49
N GLU A 206 -15.05 15.00 4.20
CA GLU A 206 -16.05 15.47 5.17
C GLU A 206 -16.17 14.51 6.37
N SER A 207 -16.23 13.19 6.12
CA SER A 207 -16.29 12.18 7.18
C SER A 207 -15.07 12.18 8.10
N LYS A 208 -13.91 12.64 7.59
CA LYS A 208 -12.66 12.82 8.34
C LYS A 208 -12.53 14.21 8.97
N ARG A 209 -13.59 15.03 8.87
CA ARG A 209 -13.63 16.42 9.31
C ARG A 209 -12.46 17.23 8.72
N ALA A 210 -12.14 17.00 7.44
CA ALA A 210 -11.05 17.69 6.77
C ALA A 210 -11.27 19.22 6.74
N ASN A 211 -10.19 19.98 6.51
CA ASN A 211 -10.33 21.40 6.21
C ASN A 211 -11.18 21.61 4.94
N GLN A 212 -12.03 22.64 4.90
CA GLN A 212 -12.89 22.91 3.74
C GLN A 212 -12.08 23.05 2.45
N LYS A 213 -10.90 23.67 2.51
CA LYS A 213 -10.02 23.80 1.33
C LYS A 213 -9.60 22.45 0.77
N PHE A 214 -9.37 21.44 1.62
CA PHE A 214 -9.03 20.09 1.17
C PHE A 214 -10.19 19.46 0.38
N ILE A 215 -11.41 19.60 0.88
CA ILE A 215 -12.64 19.14 0.22
C ILE A 215 -12.82 19.84 -1.13
N ASP A 216 -12.62 21.16 -1.17
CA ASP A 216 -12.77 21.98 -2.37
C ASP A 216 -11.73 21.64 -3.45
N LEU A 217 -10.56 21.10 -3.06
CA LEU A 217 -9.48 20.72 -3.97
C LEU A 217 -9.66 19.33 -4.59
N ALA A 218 -10.63 18.52 -4.14
CA ALA A 218 -10.86 17.18 -4.70
C ALA A 218 -10.99 17.14 -6.24
N PRO A 219 -11.72 18.06 -6.91
CA PRO A 219 -11.77 18.10 -8.37
C PRO A 219 -10.40 18.38 -9.02
N LEU A 220 -9.60 19.26 -8.42
CA LEU A 220 -8.27 19.61 -8.94
C LEU A 220 -7.29 18.44 -8.83
N PHE A 221 -7.30 17.72 -7.71
CA PHE A 221 -6.58 16.45 -7.56
C PHE A 221 -7.01 15.44 -8.62
N TYR A 222 -8.32 15.35 -8.88
CA TYR A 222 -8.87 14.43 -9.85
C TYR A 222 -8.31 14.70 -11.26
N ASP A 223 -8.46 15.94 -11.73
CA ASP A 223 -8.11 16.33 -13.09
C ASP A 223 -6.60 16.22 -13.35
N ILE A 224 -5.77 16.69 -12.43
CA ILE A 224 -4.31 16.64 -12.57
C ILE A 224 -3.82 15.20 -12.58
N SER A 225 -4.31 14.35 -11.67
CA SER A 225 -3.86 12.95 -11.56
C SER A 225 -4.24 12.15 -12.80
N VAL A 226 -5.49 12.29 -13.27
CA VAL A 226 -5.97 11.61 -14.49
C VAL A 226 -5.14 11.98 -15.71
N LYS A 227 -4.79 13.27 -15.88
CA LYS A 227 -3.92 13.73 -16.98
C LYS A 227 -2.52 13.10 -16.94
N ALA A 228 -2.00 12.83 -15.75
CA ALA A 228 -0.69 12.19 -15.56
C ALA A 228 -0.76 10.64 -15.56
N GLY A 229 -1.95 10.05 -15.68
CA GLY A 229 -2.16 8.60 -15.56
C GLY A 229 -2.02 8.05 -14.14
N VAL A 230 -1.96 8.93 -13.13
CA VAL A 230 -1.92 8.57 -11.71
C VAL A 230 -3.35 8.43 -11.20
N ASN A 231 -3.61 7.42 -10.36
CA ASN A 231 -4.93 7.30 -9.75
C ASN A 231 -5.18 8.46 -8.77
N PRO A 232 -6.23 9.29 -8.98
CA PRO A 232 -6.49 10.46 -8.15
C PRO A 232 -6.75 10.14 -6.68
N VAL A 233 -7.25 8.94 -6.38
CA VAL A 233 -7.48 8.47 -5.01
C VAL A 233 -6.15 8.30 -4.27
N VAL A 234 -5.08 7.87 -4.97
CA VAL A 234 -3.72 7.76 -4.41
C VAL A 234 -3.20 9.14 -3.99
N ALA A 235 -3.20 10.09 -4.92
CA ALA A 235 -2.69 11.44 -4.65
C ALA A 235 -3.48 12.15 -3.54
N TYR A 236 -4.80 12.01 -3.54
CA TYR A 236 -5.67 12.63 -2.55
C TYR A 236 -5.51 12.01 -1.15
N CYS A 237 -5.48 10.68 -1.03
CA CYS A 237 -5.24 10.00 0.25
C CYS A 237 -3.82 10.25 0.77
N GLN A 238 -2.81 10.27 -0.11
CA GLN A 238 -1.46 10.66 0.26
C GLN A 238 -1.43 12.08 0.83
N SER A 239 -2.07 13.04 0.14
CA SER A 239 -2.13 14.42 0.61
C SER A 239 -2.82 14.56 1.98
N ALA A 240 -3.92 13.83 2.18
CA ALA A 240 -4.57 13.76 3.49
C ALA A 240 -3.63 13.25 4.59
N LYS A 241 -2.83 12.22 4.31
CA LYS A 241 -1.86 11.66 5.26
C LYS A 241 -0.76 12.65 5.60
N GLU A 242 -0.18 13.30 4.59
CA GLU A 242 0.93 14.26 4.72
C GLU A 242 0.52 15.53 5.49
N THR A 243 -0.69 16.02 5.25
CA THR A 243 -1.15 17.31 5.79
C THR A 243 -2.06 17.19 7.01
N GLY A 244 -2.39 15.96 7.41
CA GLY A 244 -3.44 15.70 8.38
C GLY A 244 -4.78 16.26 7.93
N TYR A 245 -5.17 15.99 6.67
CA TYR A 245 -6.38 16.52 6.04
C TYR A 245 -6.41 18.06 5.93
N MET A 246 -5.25 18.66 5.62
CA MET A 246 -4.98 20.10 5.64
C MET A 246 -5.36 20.82 6.95
N LYS A 247 -5.34 20.08 8.06
CA LYS A 247 -5.42 20.71 9.38
C LYS A 247 -4.10 21.33 9.78
N PHE A 248 -3.00 20.78 9.26
CA PHE A 248 -1.62 21.16 9.51
C PHE A 248 -1.25 21.07 11.00
N GLY A 249 -0.23 20.28 11.33
CA GLY A 249 0.22 20.05 12.71
C GLY A 249 1.68 20.40 12.97
N GLY A 250 2.35 21.00 11.99
CA GLY A 250 3.79 21.25 11.99
C GLY A 250 4.13 22.64 11.44
N VAL A 251 5.26 22.76 10.75
CA VAL A 251 5.76 24.05 10.22
C VAL A 251 5.12 24.48 8.90
N LEU A 252 4.39 23.58 8.25
CA LEU A 252 3.62 23.85 7.04
C LEU A 252 2.23 24.36 7.42
N ASP A 253 1.72 25.31 6.65
CA ASP A 253 0.34 25.77 6.71
C ASP A 253 -0.26 25.92 5.31
N ILE A 254 -1.52 26.34 5.24
CA ILE A 254 -2.29 26.46 4.00
C ILE A 254 -1.66 27.43 2.96
N SER A 255 -0.84 28.38 3.41
CA SER A 255 -0.18 29.37 2.54
C SER A 255 0.97 28.78 1.71
N PHE A 256 1.44 27.57 2.06
CA PHE A 256 2.50 26.92 1.30
C PHE A 256 2.02 26.35 -0.04
N ASN A 257 0.70 26.14 -0.18
CA ASN A 257 0.11 25.42 -1.31
C ASN A 257 0.78 24.05 -1.56
N ASN A 258 1.30 23.41 -0.51
CA ASN A 258 2.08 22.19 -0.58
C ASN A 258 1.24 21.01 -0.05
N PRO A 259 0.74 20.13 -0.93
CA PRO A 259 -0.20 19.09 -0.55
C PRO A 259 0.47 17.86 0.09
N CYS A 260 1.79 17.75 0.05
CA CYS A 260 2.47 16.48 0.34
C CYS A 260 3.77 16.60 1.14
N GLY A 261 4.00 17.76 1.77
CA GLY A 261 5.23 17.99 2.53
C GLY A 261 6.50 18.03 1.67
N MET A 262 6.36 18.35 0.38
CA MET A 262 7.46 18.35 -0.57
C MET A 262 8.57 19.29 -0.11
N LYS A 263 9.80 18.78 -0.02
CA LYS A 263 10.99 19.59 0.28
C LYS A 263 11.53 20.29 -0.95
N VAL A 264 12.32 21.34 -0.75
CA VAL A 264 13.18 21.90 -1.79
C VAL A 264 14.22 20.86 -2.25
N SER A 265 14.91 21.12 -3.36
CA SER A 265 15.89 20.19 -3.94
C SER A 265 16.98 19.78 -2.94
N ALA A 266 17.48 20.74 -2.16
CA ALA A 266 18.50 20.52 -1.11
C ALA A 266 18.01 19.65 0.07
N GLY A 267 16.69 19.47 0.24
CA GLY A 267 16.12 18.80 1.40
C GLY A 267 16.16 19.66 2.66
N GLY A 268 16.36 19.04 3.82
CA GLY A 268 16.42 19.70 5.13
C GLY A 268 15.56 18.99 6.19
N GLY A 269 15.53 19.54 7.40
CA GLY A 269 14.80 18.99 8.54
C GLY A 269 13.29 19.26 8.49
N ASP A 270 12.48 18.37 9.08
CA ASP A 270 11.02 18.48 8.99
C ASP A 270 10.43 19.70 9.72
N LYS A 271 11.20 20.25 10.68
CA LYS A 271 10.84 21.45 11.45
C LYS A 271 11.45 22.75 10.88
N ASP A 272 12.10 22.70 9.74
CA ASP A 272 12.62 23.89 9.07
C ASP A 272 11.64 24.31 7.95
N PRO A 273 10.92 25.44 8.07
CA PRO A 273 10.00 25.88 7.03
C PRO A 273 10.69 26.18 5.69
N ASN A 274 11.99 26.50 5.67
CA ASN A 274 12.74 26.77 4.45
C ASN A 274 13.17 25.48 3.72
N ALA A 275 13.15 24.35 4.42
CA ALA A 275 13.37 23.04 3.80
C ALA A 275 12.17 22.61 2.95
N HIS A 276 11.00 23.23 3.14
CA HIS A 276 9.77 22.88 2.44
C HIS A 276 9.48 23.81 1.27
N LYS A 277 9.04 23.23 0.16
CA LYS A 277 8.69 23.99 -1.04
C LYS A 277 7.38 24.74 -0.82
N ARG A 278 7.42 26.06 -1.04
CA ARG A 278 6.24 26.91 -1.24
C ARG A 278 5.94 26.99 -2.73
N PHE A 279 4.71 26.65 -3.11
CA PHE A 279 4.23 26.71 -4.48
C PHE A 279 3.40 27.98 -4.70
N LYS A 280 3.36 28.48 -5.95
CA LYS A 280 2.62 29.69 -6.33
C LYS A 280 1.13 29.57 -6.03
N ASN A 281 0.57 28.39 -6.27
CA ASN A 281 -0.82 28.06 -6.04
C ASN A 281 -1.00 26.55 -5.84
N TRP A 282 -2.21 26.12 -5.49
CA TRP A 282 -2.53 24.71 -5.25
C TRP A 282 -2.41 23.83 -6.50
N GLU A 283 -2.67 24.38 -7.68
CA GLU A 283 -2.50 23.66 -8.95
C GLU A 283 -1.03 23.24 -9.13
N GLU A 284 -0.09 24.16 -8.93
CA GLU A 284 1.35 23.87 -9.01
C GLU A 284 1.79 22.84 -7.97
N GLY A 285 1.33 22.96 -6.71
CA GLY A 285 1.70 22.02 -5.66
C GLY A 285 1.14 20.61 -5.86
N ILE A 286 -0.10 20.49 -6.34
CA ILE A 286 -0.73 19.21 -6.68
C ILE A 286 -0.05 18.61 -7.91
N GLN A 287 0.25 19.41 -8.94
CA GLN A 287 1.01 18.97 -10.10
C GLN A 287 2.38 18.41 -9.68
N ALA A 288 3.07 19.07 -8.75
CA ALA A 288 4.37 18.61 -8.27
C ALA A 288 4.26 17.23 -7.56
N GLN A 289 3.26 17.06 -6.68
CA GLN A 289 3.01 15.78 -6.02
C GLN A 289 2.71 14.66 -7.03
N VAL A 290 1.81 14.94 -7.97
CA VAL A 290 1.38 13.98 -8.99
C VAL A 290 2.54 13.62 -9.92
N ASP A 291 3.36 14.59 -10.32
CA ASP A 291 4.55 14.35 -11.13
C ASP A 291 5.56 13.46 -10.39
N HIS A 292 5.72 13.66 -9.08
CA HIS A 292 6.60 12.81 -8.27
C HIS A 292 6.08 11.37 -8.15
N LEU A 293 4.77 11.18 -7.96
CA LEU A 293 4.13 9.86 -7.98
C LEU A 293 4.28 9.18 -9.36
N ALA A 294 4.07 9.92 -10.44
CA ALA A 294 4.23 9.42 -11.80
C ALA A 294 5.68 9.03 -12.11
N LEU A 295 6.65 9.82 -11.64
CA LEU A 295 8.08 9.50 -11.72
C LEU A 295 8.38 8.20 -10.98
N TYR A 296 7.98 8.09 -9.70
CA TYR A 296 8.15 6.89 -8.91
C TYR A 296 7.62 5.65 -9.61
N ALA A 297 6.43 5.75 -10.20
CA ALA A 297 5.78 4.66 -10.87
C ALA A 297 6.34 4.33 -12.26
N GLY A 298 7.25 5.16 -12.77
CA GLY A 298 7.87 4.99 -14.08
C GLY A 298 6.92 5.31 -15.23
N ALA A 299 6.03 6.28 -15.05
CA ALA A 299 5.07 6.68 -16.08
C ALA A 299 5.75 7.06 -17.40
N PRO A 300 5.14 6.75 -18.56
CA PRO A 300 5.59 7.25 -19.85
C PRO A 300 5.69 8.79 -19.84
N GLY A 301 6.76 9.34 -20.41
CA GLY A 301 7.01 10.79 -20.42
C GLY A 301 7.73 11.35 -19.18
N TYR A 302 8.05 10.51 -18.19
CA TYR A 302 8.83 10.88 -17.00
C TYR A 302 10.28 10.38 -17.08
N PRO A 303 11.28 11.08 -16.50
CA PRO A 303 11.17 12.36 -15.82
C PRO A 303 10.76 13.49 -16.79
N LYS A 304 9.95 14.42 -16.30
CA LYS A 304 9.43 15.56 -17.05
C LYS A 304 10.39 16.74 -16.94
N ALA A 305 10.68 17.38 -18.06
CA ALA A 305 11.59 18.54 -18.10
C ALA A 305 10.96 19.80 -17.48
N ASP A 306 9.66 20.00 -17.69
CA ASP A 306 8.90 21.13 -17.16
C ASP A 306 7.93 20.63 -16.07
N THR A 307 8.46 20.52 -14.85
CA THR A 307 7.71 20.10 -13.67
C THR A 307 7.98 21.06 -12.51
N PRO A 308 6.96 21.38 -11.70
CA PRO A 308 7.16 22.13 -10.47
C PRO A 308 7.79 21.29 -9.34
N ASP A 309 7.93 19.97 -9.51
CA ASP A 309 8.59 19.08 -8.55
C ASP A 309 10.09 19.38 -8.43
N PRO A 310 10.56 19.98 -7.32
CA PRO A 310 11.98 20.31 -7.15
C PRO A 310 12.85 19.08 -6.85
N ARG A 311 12.24 17.92 -6.65
CA ARG A 311 12.90 16.64 -6.32
C ARG A 311 12.69 15.61 -7.43
N HIS A 312 12.47 16.09 -8.66
CA HIS A 312 12.22 15.28 -9.84
C HIS A 312 13.48 14.59 -10.40
N PHE A 313 14.19 13.86 -9.54
CA PHE A 313 15.47 13.25 -9.90
C PHE A 313 15.28 12.01 -10.75
N SER A 314 15.98 11.93 -11.88
CA SER A 314 15.86 10.83 -12.85
C SER A 314 16.08 9.44 -12.25
N TYR A 315 16.92 9.31 -11.23
CA TYR A 315 17.20 8.02 -10.56
C TYR A 315 16.02 7.47 -9.76
N LEU A 316 14.99 8.28 -9.47
CA LEU A 316 13.77 7.81 -8.80
C LEU A 316 12.82 7.08 -9.75
N LYS A 317 13.03 7.19 -11.06
CA LYS A 317 12.11 6.65 -12.06
C LYS A 317 11.89 5.15 -11.89
N GLY A 318 10.63 4.75 -11.71
CA GLY A 318 10.24 3.34 -11.63
C GLY A 318 10.68 2.64 -10.34
N THR A 319 11.17 3.40 -9.35
CA THR A 319 11.61 2.83 -8.07
C THR A 319 10.43 2.48 -7.15
N ALA A 320 9.21 3.00 -7.38
CA ALA A 320 8.00 2.62 -6.65
C ALA A 320 6.78 2.58 -7.60
N LYS A 321 6.42 1.40 -8.08
CA LYS A 321 5.30 1.15 -9.00
C LYS A 321 3.96 1.03 -8.28
N THR A 322 3.98 0.64 -7.01
CA THR A 322 2.76 0.45 -6.21
C THR A 322 2.69 1.41 -5.03
N VAL A 323 1.47 1.64 -4.53
CA VAL A 323 1.23 2.54 -3.39
C VAL A 323 1.97 2.04 -2.14
N GLU A 324 2.02 0.73 -1.92
CA GLU A 324 2.72 0.11 -0.79
C GLU A 324 4.23 0.38 -0.84
N GLU A 325 4.82 0.39 -2.04
CA GLU A 325 6.25 0.65 -2.26
C GLU A 325 6.67 2.09 -1.94
N LEU A 326 5.72 3.00 -1.69
CA LEU A 326 6.03 4.33 -1.15
C LEU A 326 6.61 4.25 0.27
N GLY A 327 6.37 3.15 1.00
CA GLY A 327 7.03 2.86 2.28
C GLY A 327 8.55 2.79 2.14
N GLY A 328 9.26 3.53 2.99
CA GLY A 328 10.72 3.65 2.94
C GLY A 328 11.29 4.47 1.78
N LYS A 329 10.46 4.88 0.80
CA LYS A 329 10.90 5.68 -0.37
C LYS A 329 10.37 7.11 -0.33
N TRP A 330 9.05 7.27 -0.20
CA TRP A 330 8.44 8.58 0.02
C TRP A 330 8.65 9.05 1.45
N ALA A 331 8.35 8.17 2.41
CA ALA A 331 8.53 8.43 3.83
C ALA A 331 9.39 7.33 4.48
N PRO A 332 10.17 7.64 5.54
CA PRO A 332 10.99 6.63 6.22
C PRO A 332 10.19 5.47 6.80
N SER A 333 8.90 5.69 7.13
CA SER A 333 8.02 4.64 7.65
C SER A 333 7.76 3.56 6.59
N GLN A 334 8.02 2.30 6.95
CA GLN A 334 7.74 1.15 6.11
C GLN A 334 6.22 0.89 5.94
N SER A 335 5.39 1.29 6.91
CA SER A 335 3.93 1.16 6.83
C SER A 335 3.27 2.27 6.01
N TYR A 336 4.03 3.26 5.55
CA TYR A 336 3.48 4.46 4.93
C TYR A 336 2.54 4.16 3.77
N GLY A 337 3.00 3.33 2.82
CA GLY A 337 2.22 2.96 1.66
C GLY A 337 0.98 2.13 2.01
N THR A 338 1.11 1.18 2.95
CA THR A 338 -0.03 0.37 3.41
C THR A 338 -1.10 1.20 4.14
N ASP A 339 -0.70 2.26 4.84
CA ASP A 339 -1.64 3.19 5.46
C ASP A 339 -2.44 3.97 4.40
N ILE A 340 -1.78 4.39 3.31
CA ILE A 340 -2.46 5.05 2.19
C ILE A 340 -3.46 4.08 1.55
N VAL A 341 -3.06 2.83 1.30
CA VAL A 341 -3.98 1.79 0.77
C VAL A 341 -5.21 1.62 1.66
N LYS A 342 -5.04 1.64 2.99
CA LYS A 342 -6.18 1.59 3.92
C LYS A 342 -7.09 2.81 3.76
N MET A 343 -6.51 4.00 3.66
CA MET A 343 -7.27 5.25 3.42
C MET A 343 -8.04 5.22 2.09
N MET A 344 -7.43 4.68 1.03
CA MET A 344 -8.08 4.52 -0.27
C MET A 344 -9.30 3.59 -0.16
N LYS A 345 -9.15 2.42 0.49
CA LYS A 345 -10.26 1.48 0.70
C LYS A 345 -11.40 2.09 1.50
N GLU A 346 -11.08 2.90 2.53
CA GLU A 346 -12.09 3.64 3.29
C GLU A 346 -12.84 4.65 2.39
N LEU A 347 -12.12 5.39 1.55
CA LEU A 347 -12.68 6.35 0.59
C LEU A 347 -13.57 5.67 -0.44
N GLU A 348 -13.08 4.60 -1.05
CA GLU A 348 -13.79 3.82 -2.08
C GLU A 348 -15.06 3.17 -1.53
N SER A 349 -15.10 2.86 -0.22
CA SER A 349 -16.30 2.31 0.44
C SER A 349 -17.43 3.32 0.65
N ILE A 350 -17.18 4.62 0.42
CA ILE A 350 -18.20 5.66 0.59
C ILE A 350 -19.33 5.43 -0.41
N LYS A 351 -20.52 5.16 0.13
CA LYS A 351 -21.75 5.10 -0.64
C LYS A 351 -22.18 6.51 -1.00
N VAL A 352 -22.17 6.81 -2.29
CA VAL A 352 -22.81 7.99 -2.86
C VAL A 352 -24.09 7.50 -3.49
N SER A 353 -25.22 8.11 -3.17
CA SER A 353 -26.44 7.92 -3.95
C SER A 353 -26.10 8.21 -5.41
N GLU A 354 -26.46 7.33 -6.33
CA GLU A 354 -26.35 7.64 -7.76
C GLU A 354 -26.92 9.04 -7.99
N ALA A 355 -26.18 9.88 -8.72
CA ALA A 355 -26.71 11.17 -9.11
C ALA A 355 -27.99 10.89 -9.89
N GLU A 356 -29.13 11.38 -9.40
CA GLU A 356 -30.41 11.25 -10.10
C GLU A 356 -30.26 11.92 -11.47
N GLU A 357 -30.02 11.12 -12.51
CA GLU A 357 -30.13 11.56 -13.89
C GLU A 357 -31.61 11.52 -14.24
N LYS A 358 -32.21 12.71 -14.31
CA LYS A 358 -33.64 12.85 -14.60
C LYS A 358 -33.82 13.71 -15.84
N GLU A 359 -34.48 13.12 -16.84
CA GLU A 359 -35.04 13.89 -17.96
C GLU A 359 -36.05 14.90 -17.41
N LEU A 360 -35.82 16.17 -17.71
CA LEU A 360 -36.70 17.27 -17.37
C LEU A 360 -37.46 17.70 -18.63
N ASP A 361 -38.77 17.45 -18.64
CA ASP A 361 -39.63 17.86 -19.75
C ASP A 361 -39.68 19.37 -19.96
N LYS A 362 -39.41 20.16 -18.91
CA LYS A 362 -39.49 21.63 -18.93
C LYS A 362 -38.49 22.29 -17.98
N ILE A 363 -37.45 22.90 -18.53
CA ILE A 363 -36.56 23.85 -17.86
C ILE A 363 -36.92 25.25 -18.36
N LYS A 364 -37.19 26.17 -17.43
CA LYS A 364 -37.48 27.58 -17.72
C LYS A 364 -36.19 28.39 -17.70
N ILE A 365 -35.90 29.08 -18.80
CA ILE A 365 -34.73 29.95 -18.95
C ILE A 365 -35.22 31.36 -19.23
N SER A 366 -34.66 32.33 -18.52
CA SER A 366 -34.82 33.75 -18.86
C SER A 366 -33.59 34.19 -19.64
N LEU A 367 -33.76 34.50 -20.93
CA LEU A 367 -32.69 35.01 -21.78
C LEU A 367 -33.12 36.36 -22.35
N HIS A 368 -32.39 37.43 -22.03
CA HIS A 368 -32.75 38.81 -22.39
C HIS A 368 -34.19 39.20 -22.01
N GLY A 369 -34.68 38.71 -20.86
CA GLY A 369 -36.04 38.98 -20.37
C GLY A 369 -37.15 38.14 -21.02
N LYS A 370 -36.82 37.28 -22.00
CA LYS A 370 -37.76 36.33 -22.59
C LYS A 370 -37.68 34.99 -21.87
N LEU A 371 -38.82 34.49 -21.41
CA LEU A 371 -38.93 33.16 -20.82
C LEU A 371 -39.06 32.09 -21.91
N ILE A 372 -38.23 31.05 -21.83
CA ILE A 372 -38.18 29.93 -22.78
C ILE A 372 -38.27 28.62 -22.01
N GLU A 373 -39.15 27.71 -22.43
CA GLU A 373 -39.22 26.34 -21.91
C GLU A 373 -38.49 25.39 -22.86
N ILE A 374 -37.51 24.64 -22.35
CA ILE A 374 -36.78 23.62 -23.12
C ILE A 374 -36.63 22.33 -22.32
N LYS A 375 -36.58 21.20 -23.04
CA LYS A 375 -36.18 19.92 -22.45
C LYS A 375 -34.71 19.97 -22.05
N GLY A 376 -34.37 19.26 -20.99
CA GLY A 376 -32.98 19.06 -20.60
C GLY A 376 -32.83 17.96 -19.56
N ILE A 377 -31.64 17.82 -19.02
CA ILE A 377 -31.28 16.74 -18.11
C ILE A 377 -30.83 17.37 -16.81
N TYR A 378 -31.39 16.94 -15.68
CA TYR A 378 -30.80 17.21 -14.38
C TYR A 378 -29.79 16.11 -14.07
N LYS A 379 -28.54 16.50 -13.85
CA LYS A 379 -27.45 15.60 -13.51
C LYS A 379 -26.39 16.35 -12.70
N ASP A 380 -25.79 15.71 -11.70
CA ASP A 380 -24.69 16.31 -10.91
C ASP A 380 -25.04 17.72 -10.36
N LYS A 381 -26.27 17.89 -9.86
CA LYS A 381 -26.82 19.17 -9.36
C LYS A 381 -26.82 20.31 -10.40
N THR A 382 -26.73 19.96 -11.68
CA THR A 382 -26.64 20.88 -12.81
C THR A 382 -27.76 20.58 -13.80
N ASN A 383 -28.42 21.63 -14.29
CA ASN A 383 -29.37 21.51 -15.39
C ASN A 383 -28.62 21.63 -16.71
N TYR A 384 -28.55 20.54 -17.46
CA TYR A 384 -28.00 20.50 -18.81
C TYR A 384 -29.09 20.74 -19.83
N ILE A 385 -28.80 21.61 -20.78
CA ILE A 385 -29.73 21.97 -21.84
C ILE A 385 -29.05 21.84 -23.21
N PRO A 386 -29.76 21.41 -24.27
CA PRO A 386 -29.17 21.28 -25.59
C PRO A 386 -28.79 22.64 -26.17
N VAL A 387 -27.49 22.95 -26.31
CA VAL A 387 -26.98 24.26 -26.78
C VAL A 387 -27.60 24.74 -28.11
N ARG A 388 -28.01 23.81 -28.98
CA ARG A 388 -28.69 24.12 -30.25
C ARG A 388 -30.04 24.82 -30.11
N PHE A 389 -30.62 24.89 -28.90
CA PHE A 389 -31.83 25.71 -28.69
C PHE A 389 -31.61 27.19 -29.07
N LEU A 390 -30.37 27.67 -28.98
CA LEU A 390 -29.97 29.03 -29.36
C LEU A 390 -30.14 29.31 -30.85
N GLU A 391 -30.16 28.28 -31.71
CA GLU A 391 -30.42 28.45 -33.15
C GLU A 391 -31.82 29.07 -33.40
N LYS A 392 -32.79 28.77 -32.52
CA LYS A 392 -34.13 29.38 -32.56
C LYS A 392 -34.14 30.88 -32.20
N LEU A 393 -33.03 31.38 -31.65
CA LEU A 393 -32.85 32.77 -31.24
C LEU A 393 -31.90 33.52 -32.20
N GLY A 394 -31.55 32.92 -33.34
CA GLY A 394 -30.71 33.53 -34.37
C GLY A 394 -29.20 33.28 -34.21
N TYR A 395 -28.78 32.45 -33.25
CA TYR A 395 -27.38 32.07 -33.12
C TYR A 395 -27.01 30.98 -34.13
N ARG A 396 -25.77 30.99 -34.60
CA ARG A 396 -25.15 29.88 -35.32
C ARG A 396 -24.32 29.06 -34.33
N ILE A 397 -24.59 27.75 -34.30
CA ILE A 397 -23.87 26.80 -33.45
C ILE A 397 -23.07 25.86 -34.33
N SER A 398 -21.76 25.76 -34.10
CA SER A 398 -20.88 24.82 -34.80
C SER A 398 -19.89 24.15 -33.85
N TRP A 399 -19.33 23.02 -34.29
CA TRP A 399 -18.33 22.26 -33.55
C TRP A 399 -17.00 22.33 -34.32
N ASP A 400 -15.92 22.69 -33.64
CA ASP A 400 -14.56 22.61 -34.18
C ASP A 400 -13.87 21.35 -33.66
N ASP A 401 -13.66 20.39 -34.55
CA ASP A 401 -13.03 19.12 -34.24
C ASP A 401 -11.56 19.23 -33.83
N LYS A 402 -10.85 20.29 -34.24
CA LYS A 402 -9.44 20.49 -33.90
C LYS A 402 -9.28 21.00 -32.48
N SER A 403 -10.04 22.04 -32.11
CA SER A 403 -9.98 22.65 -30.78
C SER A 403 -10.90 21.98 -29.76
N LYS A 404 -11.75 21.03 -30.18
CA LYS A 404 -12.78 20.39 -29.34
C LYS A 404 -13.69 21.42 -28.65
N THR A 405 -14.04 22.48 -29.38
CA THR A 405 -14.79 23.62 -28.87
C THR A 405 -16.13 23.77 -29.58
N VAL A 406 -17.18 24.09 -28.82
CA VAL A 406 -18.47 24.55 -29.37
C VAL A 406 -18.36 26.05 -29.66
N ILE A 407 -18.57 26.44 -30.90
CA ILE A 407 -18.59 27.82 -31.36
C ILE A 407 -20.04 28.31 -31.37
N ILE A 408 -20.30 29.45 -30.74
CA ILE A 408 -21.61 30.10 -30.65
C ILE A 408 -21.46 31.52 -31.19
N GLU A 409 -21.99 31.77 -32.38
CA GLU A 409 -21.94 33.08 -33.04
C GLU A 409 -23.33 33.69 -33.08
N TYR A 410 -23.46 34.96 -32.71
CA TYR A 410 -24.72 35.68 -32.94
C TYR A 410 -24.73 36.17 -34.39
N LYS A 411 -25.79 35.88 -35.15
CA LYS A 411 -26.02 36.61 -36.40
C LYS A 411 -26.44 38.03 -36.01
N GLU A 412 -25.53 38.99 -36.17
CA GLU A 412 -25.97 40.36 -36.38
C GLU A 412 -26.87 40.38 -37.62
N GLY A 413 -28.05 40.99 -37.45
CA GLY A 413 -29.01 41.23 -38.53
C GLY A 413 -28.60 42.42 -39.38
#